data_AF-A0A8T3QI78-F1
#
_entry.id   AF-A0A8T3QI78-F1
#
_cell.length_a   1.000
_cell.length_b   1.000
_cell.length_c   1.000
_cell.angle_alpha   90.00
_cell.angle_beta   90.00
_cell.angle_gamma   90.00
#
_symmetry.space_group_name_H-M   'P 1'
#
loop_
_entity.id
_entity.type
_entity.pdbx_description
1 polymer ?
#
loop_
_entity_poly.entity_id
_entity_poly.type
_entity_poly.pdbx_seq_one_letter_code
_entity_poly.pdbx_strand_id
1 'polypeptide(L)'
;MPERLLAARERKGVDLYRAERDTKIRSRYLAALERGDYRELPGPVYTKGFLRNYALYLGLDPDDVLLHWRRERGGGREPRPVITVPRPLATPRPGPRFSRRLLVFALLTVVVLAFGAYVAVQLLRFAKPPTIAVTDPAVAVVEVGDSVSQYVLRGTSTAGATINIATPGRDPYSVSADDQGRWTAIVDLRRGRNQFELRALDPQTGKPSEGSVALFITVPVLVTEPPTLSVEQPVQGATFENGAIPVQGKATNATSVIARAVYAGPTTVSSGPASPAPTPGPPAPVSAAVSEDGGYLAQLKLPPGRWTITVTTVGPGRGAATLTRNVTVALEGVTLGVSMTGGKAWLKVWVDGKFSALTGTAGRVFAAGKRLTFTALHDIEVRTGNAAATSFTLNGVDIGRLSKESNSATWRFAPPAPPLRLDRP
;
A
#
# COMPACT_ATOMS: atom_id res chain seq x y z
N MET A 1 -64.75 58.53 -85.39
CA MET A 1 -63.90 57.52 -86.06
C MET A 1 -64.15 56.08 -85.58
N PRO A 2 -64.32 55.79 -84.29
CA PRO A 2 -64.47 54.41 -83.78
C PRO A 2 -65.64 53.63 -84.40
N GLU A 3 -66.80 54.27 -84.57
CA GLU A 3 -67.98 53.70 -85.24
C GLU A 3 -67.72 53.29 -86.70
N ARG A 4 -66.85 54.02 -87.42
CA ARG A 4 -66.48 53.68 -88.81
C ARG A 4 -65.67 52.39 -88.88
N LEU A 5 -64.81 52.14 -87.89
CA LEU A 5 -64.05 50.88 -87.80
C LEU A 5 -64.98 49.71 -87.49
N LEU A 6 -65.85 49.88 -86.50
CA LEU A 6 -66.84 48.88 -86.12
C LEU A 6 -67.73 48.51 -87.31
N ALA A 7 -68.34 49.50 -87.96
CA ALA A 7 -69.20 49.29 -89.12
C ALA A 7 -68.45 48.67 -90.32
N ALA A 8 -67.15 48.97 -90.49
CA ALA A 8 -66.34 48.33 -91.53
C ALA A 8 -66.02 46.86 -91.19
N ARG A 9 -65.77 46.54 -89.92
CA ARG A 9 -65.60 45.14 -89.48
C ARG A 9 -66.88 44.34 -89.66
N GLU A 10 -68.02 44.89 -89.27
CA GLU A 10 -69.31 44.24 -89.40
C GLU A 10 -69.70 44.02 -90.87
N ARG A 11 -69.48 45.02 -91.74
CA ARG A 11 -69.65 44.85 -93.20
C ARG A 11 -68.74 43.80 -93.80
N LYS A 12 -67.53 43.62 -93.25
CA LYS A 12 -66.61 42.55 -93.65
C LYS A 12 -67.00 41.17 -93.09
N GLY A 13 -67.97 41.11 -92.17
CA GLY A 13 -68.51 39.86 -91.61
C GLY A 13 -67.51 39.09 -90.74
N VAL A 14 -66.56 39.78 -90.11
CA VAL A 14 -65.52 39.14 -89.28
C VAL A 14 -65.66 39.50 -87.80
N ASP A 15 -65.37 38.55 -86.92
CA ASP A 15 -65.28 38.80 -85.48
C ASP A 15 -63.89 39.36 -85.10
N LEU A 16 -63.76 39.84 -83.87
CA LEU A 16 -62.50 40.41 -83.37
C LEU A 16 -61.38 39.36 -83.26
N TYR A 17 -61.71 38.08 -83.04
CA TYR A 17 -60.72 37.01 -82.94
C TYR A 17 -60.10 36.66 -84.30
N ARG A 18 -60.89 36.68 -85.37
CA ARG A 18 -60.43 36.52 -86.75
C ARG A 18 -59.60 37.72 -87.17
N ALA A 19 -60.05 38.94 -86.86
CA ALA A 19 -59.26 40.13 -87.09
C ALA A 19 -57.92 40.11 -86.32
N GLU A 20 -57.89 39.58 -85.10
CA GLU A 20 -56.65 39.39 -84.33
C GLU A 20 -55.69 38.40 -85.01
N ARG A 21 -56.19 37.26 -85.50
CA ARG A 21 -55.34 36.28 -86.19
C ARG A 21 -54.72 36.86 -87.46
N ASP A 22 -55.47 37.66 -88.20
CA ASP A 22 -55.05 38.18 -89.51
C ASP A 22 -54.13 39.41 -89.37
N THR A 23 -54.46 40.32 -88.45
CA THR A 23 -53.66 41.55 -88.24
C THR A 23 -52.51 41.38 -87.25
N LYS A 24 -52.53 40.29 -86.46
CA LYS A 24 -51.66 40.05 -85.30
C LYS A 24 -51.80 41.11 -84.19
N ILE A 25 -52.91 41.84 -84.16
CA ILE A 25 -53.23 42.80 -83.11
C ILE A 25 -54.23 42.14 -82.15
N ARG A 26 -53.92 42.11 -80.86
CA ARG A 26 -54.80 41.48 -79.86
C ARG A 26 -56.23 42.03 -79.94
N SER A 27 -57.23 41.15 -79.89
CA SER A 27 -58.66 41.49 -79.96
C SER A 27 -59.06 42.57 -78.96
N ARG A 28 -58.49 42.57 -77.75
CA ARG A 28 -58.70 43.63 -76.75
C ARG A 28 -58.35 45.03 -77.26
N TYR A 29 -57.27 45.15 -78.05
CA TYR A 29 -56.84 46.43 -78.61
C TYR A 29 -57.67 46.84 -79.82
N LEU A 30 -58.11 45.87 -80.63
CA LEU A 30 -59.06 46.13 -81.71
C LEU A 30 -60.41 46.61 -81.15
N ALA A 31 -60.90 45.97 -80.09
CA ALA A 31 -62.09 46.42 -79.36
C ALA A 31 -61.92 47.83 -78.78
N ALA A 32 -60.76 48.12 -78.18
CA ALA A 32 -60.45 49.46 -77.69
C ALA A 32 -60.47 50.52 -78.81
N LEU A 33 -59.98 50.18 -80.01
CA LEU A 33 -60.06 51.06 -81.19
C LEU A 33 -61.50 51.29 -81.67
N GLU A 34 -62.34 50.24 -81.69
CA GLU A 34 -63.76 50.34 -82.06
C GLU A 34 -64.59 51.12 -81.04
N ARG A 35 -64.16 51.16 -79.78
CA ARG A 35 -64.79 51.97 -78.71
C ARG A 35 -64.19 53.37 -78.55
N GLY A 36 -63.08 53.67 -79.23
CA GLY A 36 -62.34 54.92 -79.07
C GLY A 36 -61.58 55.05 -77.73
N ASP A 37 -61.43 53.95 -76.98
CA ASP A 37 -60.71 53.95 -75.70
C ASP A 37 -59.21 53.78 -75.91
N TYR A 38 -58.56 54.88 -76.30
CA TYR A 38 -57.12 54.88 -76.56
C TYR A 38 -56.25 54.73 -75.29
N ARG A 39 -56.83 54.72 -74.09
CA ARG A 39 -56.08 54.54 -72.83
C ARG A 39 -55.67 53.09 -72.61
N GLU A 40 -56.43 52.14 -73.13
CA GLU A 40 -56.10 50.71 -73.07
C GLU A 40 -54.95 50.30 -74.01
N LEU A 41 -54.53 51.20 -74.91
CA LEU A 41 -53.50 50.91 -75.90
C LEU A 41 -52.08 51.11 -75.33
N PRO A 42 -51.07 50.33 -75.77
CA PRO A 42 -49.68 50.42 -75.29
C PRO A 42 -48.92 51.72 -75.58
N GLY A 43 -49.61 52.79 -75.97
CA GLY A 43 -49.03 54.10 -76.30
C GLY A 43 -49.32 54.57 -77.73
N PRO A 44 -49.06 55.87 -78.02
CA PRO A 44 -49.41 56.53 -79.28
C PRO A 44 -48.75 55.91 -80.52
N VAL A 45 -47.50 55.46 -80.40
CA VAL A 45 -46.73 54.89 -81.53
C VAL A 45 -47.36 53.57 -81.99
N TYR A 46 -47.68 52.69 -81.04
CA TYR A 46 -48.37 51.42 -81.32
C TYR A 46 -49.80 51.66 -81.79
N THR A 47 -50.50 52.64 -81.21
CA THR A 47 -51.86 53.03 -81.65
C THR A 47 -51.88 53.39 -83.13
N LYS A 48 -50.94 54.23 -83.59
CA LYS A 48 -50.80 54.60 -85.01
C LYS A 48 -50.58 53.38 -85.91
N GLY A 49 -49.71 52.46 -85.49
CA GLY A 49 -49.43 51.22 -86.23
C GLY A 49 -50.66 50.30 -86.29
N PHE A 50 -51.38 50.14 -85.18
CA PHE A 50 -52.59 49.33 -85.11
C PHE A 50 -53.72 49.92 -85.96
N LEU A 51 -53.93 51.24 -85.89
CA LEU A 51 -54.92 51.93 -86.72
C LEU A 51 -54.66 51.69 -88.22
N ARG A 52 -53.40 51.83 -88.64
CA ARG A 52 -53.01 51.70 -90.05
C ARG A 52 -53.23 50.27 -90.55
N ASN A 53 -52.72 49.28 -89.81
CA ASN A 53 -52.86 47.87 -90.16
C ASN A 53 -54.34 47.44 -90.15
N TYR A 54 -55.10 47.93 -89.17
CA TYR A 54 -56.52 47.58 -89.08
C TYR A 54 -57.37 48.26 -90.16
N ALA A 55 -57.08 49.51 -90.53
CA ALA A 55 -57.71 50.18 -91.67
C ALA A 55 -57.45 49.44 -92.98
N LEU A 56 -56.19 49.05 -93.24
CA LEU A 56 -55.82 48.23 -94.39
C LEU A 56 -56.59 46.90 -94.40
N TYR A 57 -56.66 46.22 -93.26
CA TYR A 57 -57.42 44.99 -93.13
C TYR A 57 -58.90 45.20 -93.42
N LEU A 58 -59.51 46.29 -92.95
CA LEU A 58 -60.93 46.58 -93.16
C LEU A 58 -61.26 47.17 -94.53
N GLY A 59 -60.27 47.39 -95.40
CA GLY A 59 -60.47 48.01 -96.71
C GLY A 59 -60.79 49.50 -96.65
N LEU A 60 -60.41 50.17 -95.54
CA LEU A 60 -60.52 51.62 -95.37
C LEU A 60 -59.21 52.29 -95.80
N ASP A 61 -59.29 53.56 -96.23
CA ASP A 61 -58.10 54.37 -96.47
C ASP A 61 -57.36 54.64 -95.15
N PRO A 62 -56.14 54.13 -94.96
CA PRO A 62 -55.42 54.28 -93.71
C PRO A 62 -55.05 55.72 -93.41
N ASP A 63 -54.83 56.56 -94.42
CA ASP A 63 -54.40 57.94 -94.22
C ASP A 63 -55.58 58.82 -93.78
N ASP A 64 -56.78 58.58 -94.30
CA ASP A 64 -58.03 59.19 -93.80
C ASP A 64 -58.31 58.81 -92.34
N VAL A 65 -58.19 57.52 -92.03
CA VAL A 65 -58.41 56.99 -90.68
C VAL A 65 -57.40 57.59 -89.67
N LEU A 66 -56.13 57.70 -90.06
CA LEU A 66 -55.07 58.34 -89.25
C LEU A 66 -55.23 59.87 -89.13
N LEU A 67 -55.77 60.53 -90.16
CA LEU A 67 -56.06 61.96 -90.13
C LEU A 67 -57.21 62.27 -89.16
N HIS A 68 -58.27 61.45 -89.17
CA HIS A 68 -59.36 61.56 -88.22
C HIS A 68 -58.90 61.31 -86.78
N TRP A 69 -58.10 60.27 -86.54
CA TRP A 69 -57.52 60.00 -85.23
C TRP A 69 -56.65 61.16 -84.69
N ARG A 70 -55.85 61.80 -85.56
CA ARG A 70 -55.07 63.00 -85.20
C ARG A 70 -55.94 64.19 -84.83
N ARG A 71 -57.09 64.36 -85.52
CA ARG A 71 -58.07 65.41 -85.19
C ARG A 71 -58.76 65.14 -83.85
N GLU A 72 -59.19 63.90 -83.60
CA GLU A 72 -59.85 63.48 -82.34
C GLU A 72 -58.93 63.62 -81.11
N ARG A 73 -57.62 63.37 -81.26
CA ARG A 73 -56.65 63.58 -80.17
C ARG A 73 -56.23 65.05 -79.96
N GLY A 74 -56.74 65.99 -80.74
CA GLY A 74 -56.50 67.42 -80.57
C GLY A 74 -55.00 67.80 -80.62
N GLY A 75 -54.37 67.76 -81.80
CA GLY A 75 -53.15 68.53 -82.11
C GLY A 75 -51.97 68.47 -81.10
N GLY A 76 -51.88 67.43 -80.27
CA GLY A 76 -50.97 67.38 -79.13
C GLY A 76 -49.57 66.92 -79.50
N ARG A 77 -48.67 67.90 -79.69
CA ARG A 77 -47.18 67.84 -79.61
C ARG A 77 -46.52 66.59 -80.21
N GLU A 78 -45.87 66.77 -81.36
CA GLU A 78 -44.72 65.94 -81.72
C GLU A 78 -43.71 65.93 -80.54
N PRO A 79 -43.24 64.76 -80.09
CA PRO A 79 -42.10 64.71 -79.19
C PRO A 79 -40.91 65.32 -79.93
N ARG A 80 -40.32 66.39 -79.37
CA ARG A 80 -38.99 66.85 -79.78
C ARG A 80 -38.07 65.61 -79.84
N PRO A 81 -37.20 65.47 -80.86
CA PRO A 81 -36.20 64.44 -80.85
C PRO A 81 -35.31 64.69 -79.63
N VAL A 82 -35.49 63.90 -78.59
CA VAL A 82 -34.50 63.78 -77.53
C VAL A 82 -33.34 63.08 -78.21
N ILE A 83 -32.31 63.83 -78.57
CA ILE A 83 -30.98 63.29 -78.83
C ILE A 83 -30.52 62.72 -77.49
N THR A 84 -30.91 61.48 -77.20
CA THR A 84 -30.15 60.66 -76.26
C THR A 84 -28.86 60.31 -76.98
N VAL A 85 -27.78 61.00 -76.61
CA VAL A 85 -26.41 60.51 -76.83
C VAL A 85 -26.45 59.01 -76.49
N PRO A 86 -26.05 58.10 -77.40
CA PRO A 86 -26.02 56.69 -77.06
C PRO A 86 -25.07 56.55 -75.87
N ARG A 87 -25.62 56.25 -74.68
CA ARG A 87 -24.80 55.63 -73.65
C ARG A 87 -24.23 54.39 -74.31
N PRO A 88 -22.90 54.19 -74.31
CA PRO A 88 -22.34 52.96 -74.87
C PRO A 88 -23.07 51.80 -74.21
N LEU A 89 -23.50 50.85 -75.03
CA LEU A 89 -23.96 49.55 -74.57
C LEU A 89 -23.00 49.12 -73.47
N ALA A 90 -23.49 49.06 -72.23
CA ALA A 90 -22.73 48.49 -71.14
C ALA A 90 -22.32 47.10 -71.62
N THR A 91 -21.01 46.90 -71.75
CA THR A 91 -20.40 45.65 -72.16
C THR A 91 -21.06 44.50 -71.40
N PRO A 92 -21.35 43.37 -72.06
CA PRO A 92 -21.90 42.22 -71.36
C PRO A 92 -20.95 41.89 -70.22
N ARG A 93 -21.44 41.90 -68.98
CA ARG A 93 -20.64 41.49 -67.81
C ARG A 93 -20.01 40.14 -68.15
N PRO A 94 -18.67 39.99 -68.09
CA PRO A 94 -18.06 38.68 -68.28
C PRO A 94 -18.65 37.76 -67.20
N GLY A 95 -19.33 36.69 -67.60
CA GLY A 95 -19.61 35.59 -66.67
C GLY A 95 -18.29 35.09 -66.05
N PRO A 96 -18.32 34.47 -64.86
CA PRO A 96 -17.11 34.04 -64.18
C PRO A 96 -16.29 33.15 -65.11
N ARG A 97 -15.17 33.67 -65.61
CA ARG A 97 -14.24 32.90 -66.44
C ARG A 97 -13.48 31.98 -65.50
N PHE A 98 -13.96 30.75 -65.34
CA PHE A 98 -13.22 29.68 -64.68
C PHE A 98 -11.96 29.40 -65.51
N SER A 99 -10.88 30.14 -65.26
CA SER A 99 -9.59 29.86 -65.87
C SER A 99 -9.06 28.54 -65.30
N ARG A 100 -8.42 27.70 -66.12
CA ARG A 100 -7.73 26.49 -65.65
C ARG A 100 -6.77 26.80 -64.48
N ARG A 101 -6.19 28.00 -64.45
CA ARG A 101 -5.31 28.45 -63.36
C ARG A 101 -6.06 28.55 -62.02
N LEU A 102 -7.28 29.09 -62.00
CA LEU A 102 -8.09 29.17 -60.78
C LEU A 102 -8.46 27.78 -60.24
N LEU A 103 -8.77 26.83 -61.15
CA LEU A 103 -9.03 25.44 -60.78
C LEU A 103 -7.79 24.77 -60.18
N VAL A 104 -6.61 24.99 -60.79
CA VAL A 104 -5.33 24.48 -60.27
C VAL A 104 -5.02 25.06 -58.91
N PHE A 105 -5.17 26.38 -58.70
CA PHE A 105 -4.95 27.00 -57.38
C PHE A 105 -5.93 26.48 -56.33
N ALA A 106 -7.21 26.32 -56.67
CA ALA A 106 -8.19 25.75 -55.76
C ALA A 106 -7.82 24.31 -55.36
N LEU A 107 -7.42 23.48 -56.33
CA LEU A 107 -6.99 22.10 -56.08
C LEU A 107 -5.73 22.04 -55.21
N LEU A 108 -4.73 22.89 -55.50
CA LEU A 108 -3.50 23.00 -54.70
C LEU A 108 -3.81 23.39 -53.25
N THR A 109 -4.74 24.33 -53.06
CA THR A 109 -5.17 24.76 -51.72
C THR A 109 -5.83 23.61 -50.96
N VAL A 110 -6.69 22.82 -51.62
CA VAL A 110 -7.32 21.63 -51.02
C VAL A 110 -6.27 20.58 -50.64
N VAL A 111 -5.27 20.33 -51.49
CA VAL A 111 -4.18 19.40 -51.21
C VAL A 111 -3.34 19.86 -50.01
N VAL A 112 -2.98 21.14 -49.95
CA VAL A 112 -2.24 21.72 -48.82
C VAL A 112 -3.04 21.63 -47.52
N LEU A 113 -4.34 21.91 -47.56
CA LEU A 113 -5.22 21.78 -46.39
C LEU A 113 -5.36 20.32 -45.95
N ALA A 114 -5.52 19.38 -46.89
CA ALA A 114 -5.58 17.95 -46.58
C ALA A 114 -4.28 17.44 -45.98
N PHE A 115 -3.13 17.87 -46.51
CA PHE A 115 -1.82 17.57 -45.95
C PHE A 115 -1.63 18.18 -44.56
N GLY A 116 -2.00 19.45 -44.37
CA GLY A 116 -1.99 20.11 -43.07
C GLY A 116 -2.87 19.42 -42.04
N ALA A 117 -4.07 19.00 -42.42
CA ALA A 117 -4.99 18.24 -41.57
C ALA A 117 -4.43 16.85 -41.23
N TYR A 118 -3.84 16.14 -42.19
CA TYR A 118 -3.17 14.86 -41.95
C TYR A 118 -2.02 15.01 -40.95
N VAL A 119 -1.12 15.98 -41.18
CA VAL A 119 -0.01 16.26 -40.27
C VAL A 119 -0.51 16.66 -38.89
N ALA A 120 -1.55 17.49 -38.79
CA ALA A 120 -2.15 17.88 -37.51
C ALA A 120 -2.73 16.68 -36.74
N VAL A 121 -3.46 15.79 -37.42
CA VAL A 121 -3.98 14.55 -36.81
C VAL A 121 -2.84 13.63 -36.39
N GLN A 122 -1.80 13.49 -37.21
CA GLN A 122 -0.60 12.72 -36.89
C GLN A 122 0.06 13.26 -35.61
N LEU A 123 0.29 14.58 -35.55
CA LEU A 123 0.85 15.27 -34.39
C LEU A 123 -0.01 15.10 -33.14
N LEU A 124 -1.33 15.23 -33.25
CA LEU A 124 -2.25 15.05 -32.12
C LEU A 124 -2.29 13.59 -31.63
N ARG A 125 -2.15 12.61 -32.53
CA ARG A 125 -2.03 11.19 -32.15
C ARG A 125 -0.73 10.92 -31.38
N PHE A 126 0.38 11.54 -31.78
CA PHE A 126 1.66 11.47 -31.06
C PHE A 126 1.70 12.31 -29.78
N ALA A 127 0.85 13.33 -29.66
CA ALA A 127 0.88 14.25 -28.53
C ALA A 127 0.13 13.75 -27.28
N LYS A 128 -0.76 12.75 -27.41
CA LYS A 128 -1.53 12.21 -26.27
C LYS A 128 -0.58 11.57 -25.26
N PRO A 129 -0.51 12.08 -24.02
CA PRO A 129 0.36 11.52 -22.99
C PRO A 129 -0.11 10.11 -22.61
N PRO A 130 0.82 9.21 -22.27
CA PRO A 130 0.45 7.89 -21.78
C PRO A 130 -0.27 8.01 -20.44
N THR A 131 -1.29 7.20 -20.24
CA THR A 131 -2.02 7.11 -18.97
C THR A 131 -1.30 6.15 -18.02
N ILE A 132 -1.42 6.37 -16.71
CA ILE A 132 -0.93 5.42 -15.70
C ILE A 132 -1.93 5.33 -14.56
N ALA A 133 -2.31 4.11 -14.19
CA ALA A 133 -3.14 3.82 -13.04
C ALA A 133 -2.61 2.57 -12.33
N VAL A 134 -2.64 2.59 -10.99
CA VAL A 134 -2.36 1.43 -10.14
C VAL A 134 -3.72 0.87 -9.70
N THR A 135 -3.97 -0.40 -10.00
CA THR A 135 -5.21 -1.10 -9.64
C THR A 135 -5.05 -1.92 -8.37
N ASP A 136 -3.84 -2.45 -8.13
CA ASP A 136 -3.48 -3.09 -6.88
C ASP A 136 -2.11 -2.59 -6.40
N PRO A 137 -2.05 -1.96 -5.21
CA PRO A 137 -3.18 -1.71 -4.31
C PRO A 137 -4.15 -0.63 -4.82
N ALA A 138 -5.43 -0.76 -4.48
CA ALA A 138 -6.48 0.20 -4.88
C ALA A 138 -6.40 1.57 -4.17
N VAL A 139 -5.61 1.66 -3.10
CA VAL A 139 -5.41 2.87 -2.30
C VAL A 139 -3.93 3.24 -2.26
N ALA A 140 -3.65 4.53 -2.07
CA ALA A 140 -2.29 5.06 -2.05
C ALA A 140 -1.47 4.63 -0.83
N VAL A 141 -2.11 4.15 0.24
CA VAL A 141 -1.46 3.70 1.48
C VAL A 141 -2.03 2.34 1.88
N VAL A 142 -1.18 1.31 1.94
CA VAL A 142 -1.56 -0.05 2.35
C VAL A 142 -0.66 -0.57 3.45
N GLU A 143 -1.27 -1.23 4.43
CA GLU A 143 -0.55 -2.01 5.44
C GLU A 143 -0.58 -3.49 5.06
N VAL A 144 0.56 -4.16 5.14
CA VAL A 144 0.72 -5.58 4.81
C VAL A 144 1.18 -6.37 6.04
N GLY A 145 1.18 -7.71 5.95
CA GLY A 145 1.68 -8.56 7.03
C GLY A 145 3.15 -8.29 7.40
N ASP A 146 3.51 -8.58 8.64
CA ASP A 146 4.83 -8.34 9.25
C ASP A 146 6.00 -9.13 8.65
N SER A 147 5.67 -10.20 7.92
CA SER A 147 6.57 -11.15 7.27
C SER A 147 6.65 -10.95 5.76
N VAL A 148 5.91 -10.00 5.20
CA VAL A 148 5.87 -9.73 3.76
C VAL A 148 7.13 -8.95 3.35
N SER A 149 7.97 -9.58 2.52
CA SER A 149 9.19 -8.98 1.97
C SER A 149 9.06 -8.52 0.52
N GLN A 150 8.00 -8.91 -0.17
CA GLN A 150 7.74 -8.53 -1.56
C GLN A 150 6.25 -8.26 -1.77
N TYR A 151 5.94 -7.34 -2.68
CA TYR A 151 4.58 -7.01 -3.07
C TYR A 151 4.44 -6.96 -4.58
N VAL A 152 3.31 -7.43 -5.10
CA VAL A 152 3.02 -7.43 -6.54
C VAL A 152 2.14 -6.24 -6.87
N LEU A 153 2.73 -5.20 -7.44
CA LEU A 153 2.00 -4.06 -7.98
C LEU A 153 1.34 -4.43 -9.31
N ARG A 154 0.08 -4.02 -9.47
CA ARG A 154 -0.67 -4.21 -10.71
C ARG A 154 -1.33 -2.91 -11.12
N GLY A 155 -1.46 -2.69 -12.42
CA GLY A 155 -2.16 -1.53 -12.92
C GLY A 155 -2.41 -1.57 -14.42
N THR A 156 -2.88 -0.43 -14.92
CA THR A 156 -3.14 -0.21 -16.34
C THR A 156 -2.40 1.03 -16.84
N SER A 157 -2.04 1.02 -18.12
CA SER A 157 -1.34 2.07 -18.84
C SER A 157 -1.68 1.99 -20.33
N THR A 158 -1.10 2.85 -21.16
CA THR A 158 -1.16 2.69 -22.61
C THR A 158 -0.50 1.36 -23.03
N ALA A 159 -1.05 0.68 -24.03
CA ALA A 159 -0.49 -0.58 -24.55
C ALA A 159 0.99 -0.41 -24.93
N GLY A 160 1.84 -1.33 -24.47
CA GLY A 160 3.29 -1.29 -24.69
C GLY A 160 4.06 -0.22 -23.90
N ALA A 161 3.42 0.60 -23.06
CA ALA A 161 4.11 1.63 -22.28
C ALA A 161 5.11 1.04 -21.28
N THR A 162 6.22 1.73 -21.07
CA THR A 162 7.23 1.36 -20.07
C THR A 162 6.92 2.05 -18.74
N ILE A 163 6.71 1.28 -17.69
CA ILE A 163 6.44 1.77 -16.34
C ILE A 163 7.75 1.83 -15.57
N ASN A 164 8.21 3.04 -15.26
CA ASN A 164 9.37 3.28 -14.41
C ASN A 164 8.92 3.35 -12.95
N ILE A 165 9.57 2.56 -12.09
CA ILE A 165 9.29 2.48 -10.66
C ILE A 165 10.54 2.96 -9.92
N ALA A 166 10.43 4.13 -9.30
CA ALA A 166 11.49 4.71 -8.48
C ALA A 166 11.23 4.46 -7.00
N THR A 167 12.26 4.03 -6.28
CA THR A 167 12.24 3.84 -4.82
C THR A 167 13.37 4.66 -4.22
N PRO A 168 13.13 5.53 -3.21
CA PRO A 168 14.21 6.31 -2.60
C PRO A 168 15.37 5.43 -2.10
N GLY A 169 16.59 5.71 -2.55
CA GLY A 169 17.79 4.99 -2.15
C GLY A 169 17.98 3.60 -2.80
N ARG A 170 17.24 3.28 -3.87
CA ARG A 170 17.50 2.11 -4.73
C ARG A 170 17.54 2.53 -6.20
N ASP A 171 18.19 1.72 -7.01
CA ASP A 171 18.16 1.91 -8.46
C ASP A 171 16.72 1.75 -8.98
N PRO A 172 16.26 2.68 -9.84
CA PRO A 172 14.96 2.56 -10.47
C PRO A 172 14.96 1.38 -11.43
N TYR A 173 13.81 0.75 -11.59
CA TYR A 173 13.64 -0.35 -12.54
C TYR A 173 12.33 -0.17 -13.30
N SER A 174 12.21 -0.89 -14.41
CA SER A 174 11.12 -0.70 -15.36
C SER A 174 10.47 -2.02 -15.75
N VAL A 175 9.16 -1.96 -15.98
CA VAL A 175 8.38 -3.08 -16.56
C VAL A 175 7.59 -2.56 -17.76
N SER A 176 7.20 -3.43 -18.68
CA SER A 176 6.37 -3.05 -19.82
C SER A 176 4.92 -3.46 -19.61
N ALA A 177 3.99 -2.62 -20.06
CA ALA A 177 2.58 -2.97 -20.19
C ALA A 177 2.36 -3.88 -21.41
N ASP A 178 1.46 -4.84 -21.27
CA ASP A 178 1.08 -5.74 -22.36
C ASP A 178 0.24 -5.04 -23.44
N ASP A 179 -0.19 -5.81 -24.45
CA ASP A 179 -1.01 -5.32 -25.57
C ASP A 179 -2.39 -4.79 -25.13
N GLN A 180 -2.86 -5.18 -23.93
CA GLN A 180 -4.08 -4.68 -23.32
C GLN A 180 -3.82 -3.50 -22.37
N GLY A 181 -2.56 -3.07 -22.22
CA GLY A 181 -2.15 -2.00 -21.33
C GLY A 181 -2.04 -2.42 -19.87
N ARG A 182 -2.11 -3.72 -19.53
CA ARG A 182 -1.92 -4.20 -18.16
C ARG A 182 -0.45 -4.38 -17.85
N TRP A 183 -0.04 -4.01 -16.65
CA TRP A 183 1.34 -4.19 -16.20
C TRP A 183 1.38 -4.81 -14.82
N THR A 184 2.47 -5.50 -14.51
CA THR A 184 2.71 -6.14 -13.21
C THR A 184 4.18 -5.97 -12.84
N ALA A 185 4.44 -5.57 -11.60
CA ALA A 185 5.79 -5.40 -11.07
C ALA A 185 5.90 -5.97 -9.67
N ILE A 186 7.02 -6.64 -9.37
CA ILE A 186 7.33 -7.09 -8.01
C ILE A 186 8.25 -6.05 -7.38
N VAL A 187 7.86 -5.51 -6.23
CA VAL A 187 8.67 -4.60 -5.41
C VAL A 187 9.14 -5.31 -4.15
N ASP A 188 10.37 -5.07 -3.73
CA ASP A 188 10.82 -5.50 -2.41
C ASP A 188 10.39 -4.51 -1.34
N LEU A 189 9.89 -5.03 -0.23
CA LEU A 189 9.53 -4.27 0.96
C LEU A 189 10.60 -4.40 2.04
N ARG A 190 10.80 -3.31 2.78
CA ARG A 190 11.51 -3.28 4.05
C ARG A 190 10.52 -3.07 5.18
N ARG A 191 10.90 -3.43 6.40
CA ARG A 191 10.12 -3.10 7.61
C ARG A 191 9.96 -1.58 7.71
N GLY A 192 8.77 -1.13 8.08
CA GLY A 192 8.37 0.28 8.08
C GLY A 192 7.71 0.71 6.77
N ARG A 193 7.70 2.02 6.53
CA ARG A 193 7.05 2.64 5.37
C ARG A 193 7.95 2.57 4.13
N ASN A 194 7.48 1.94 3.07
CA ASN A 194 8.11 1.89 1.74
C ASN A 194 7.39 2.87 0.81
N GLN A 195 8.14 3.65 0.05
CA GLN A 195 7.60 4.61 -0.91
C GLN A 195 8.00 4.22 -2.34
N PHE A 196 7.04 4.21 -3.25
CA PHE A 196 7.24 3.95 -4.67
C PHE A 196 6.66 5.12 -5.48
N GLU A 197 7.41 5.61 -6.46
CA GLU A 197 6.92 6.58 -7.43
C GLU A 197 6.91 5.95 -8.82
N LEU A 198 5.72 5.90 -9.43
CA LEU A 198 5.50 5.25 -10.72
C LEU A 198 5.23 6.29 -11.80
N ARG A 199 5.85 6.11 -12.98
CA ARG A 199 5.65 6.94 -14.18
C ARG A 199 5.57 6.05 -15.41
N ALA A 200 4.66 6.34 -16.35
CA ALA A 200 4.60 5.64 -17.62
C ALA A 200 5.36 6.42 -18.70
N LEU A 201 6.07 5.73 -19.58
CA LEU A 201 6.73 6.28 -20.76
C LEU A 201 6.09 5.67 -22.00
N ASP A 202 5.79 6.52 -22.96
CA ASP A 202 5.27 6.11 -24.26
C ASP A 202 6.31 5.30 -25.05
N PRO A 203 5.95 4.15 -25.64
CA PRO A 203 6.91 3.24 -26.26
C PRO A 203 7.55 3.79 -27.55
N GLN A 204 6.90 4.73 -28.23
CA GLN A 204 7.38 5.26 -29.51
C GLN A 204 8.14 6.57 -29.34
N THR A 205 7.68 7.41 -28.41
CA THR A 205 8.19 8.78 -28.23
C THR A 205 9.07 8.93 -26.99
N GLY A 206 9.02 7.99 -26.05
CA GLY A 206 9.70 8.10 -24.75
C GLY A 206 9.11 9.18 -23.83
N LYS A 207 8.00 9.82 -24.22
CA LYS A 207 7.37 10.90 -23.46
C LYS A 207 6.77 10.35 -22.15
N PRO A 208 6.98 11.00 -20.99
CA PRO A 208 6.41 10.57 -19.73
C PRO A 208 4.91 10.90 -19.63
N SER A 209 4.21 10.20 -18.73
CA SER A 209 2.84 10.52 -18.30
C SER A 209 2.77 11.92 -17.67
N GLU A 210 1.60 12.56 -17.76
CA GLU A 210 1.39 13.92 -17.21
C GLU A 210 1.61 14.00 -15.68
N GLY A 211 1.44 12.90 -14.96
CA GLY A 211 1.68 12.80 -13.53
C GLY A 211 2.45 11.53 -13.14
N SER A 212 2.89 11.49 -11.89
CA SER A 212 3.39 10.29 -11.24
C SER A 212 2.41 9.78 -10.19
N VAL A 213 2.38 8.47 -9.98
CA VAL A 213 1.59 7.84 -8.92
C VAL A 213 2.53 7.51 -7.77
N ALA A 214 2.31 8.14 -6.61
CA ALA A 214 3.04 7.84 -5.38
C ALA A 214 2.27 6.80 -4.56
N LEU A 215 2.94 5.71 -4.19
CA LEU A 215 2.39 4.63 -3.40
C LEU A 215 3.20 4.42 -2.13
N PHE A 216 2.50 4.19 -1.01
CA PHE A 216 3.10 3.85 0.27
C PHE A 216 2.64 2.48 0.74
N ILE A 217 3.59 1.58 0.99
CA ILE A 217 3.32 0.26 1.56
C ILE A 217 4.04 0.15 2.90
N THR A 218 3.29 0.03 3.98
CA THR A 218 3.82 -0.08 5.34
C THR A 218 3.85 -1.54 5.77
N VAL A 219 5.05 -2.04 6.05
CA VAL A 219 5.24 -3.31 6.75
C VAL A 219 5.37 -2.99 8.24
N PRO A 220 4.51 -3.49 9.13
CA PRO A 220 4.58 -3.18 10.55
C PRO A 220 5.93 -3.62 11.13
N VAL A 221 6.48 -2.79 12.00
CA VAL A 221 7.68 -3.14 12.77
C VAL A 221 7.23 -4.01 13.94
N LEU A 222 7.82 -5.19 14.12
CA LEU A 222 7.55 -6.02 15.29
C LEU A 222 7.88 -5.22 16.56
N VAL A 223 6.85 -4.87 17.32
CA VAL A 223 7.00 -4.34 18.67
C VAL A 223 7.17 -5.56 19.57
N THR A 224 8.42 -5.92 19.90
CA THR A 224 8.65 -6.92 20.94
C THR A 224 8.37 -6.27 22.28
N GLU A 225 7.31 -6.71 22.94
CA GLU A 225 7.03 -6.32 24.31
C GLU A 225 8.19 -6.76 25.22
N PRO A 226 8.63 -5.92 26.17
CA PRO A 226 9.70 -6.29 27.09
C PRO A 226 9.26 -7.48 27.96
N PRO A 227 10.20 -8.35 28.38
CA PRO A 227 9.89 -9.41 29.32
C PRO A 227 9.47 -8.81 30.66
N THR A 228 8.44 -9.41 31.28
CA THR A 228 8.10 -9.12 32.67
C THR A 228 8.60 -10.24 33.57
N LEU A 229 8.94 -9.91 34.81
CA LEU A 229 9.40 -10.87 35.80
C LEU A 229 8.79 -10.56 37.17
N SER A 230 8.25 -11.59 37.79
CA SER A 230 7.86 -11.62 39.19
C SER A 230 8.56 -12.80 39.87
N VAL A 231 9.03 -12.59 41.10
CA VAL A 231 9.60 -13.64 41.96
C VAL A 231 8.72 -13.74 43.18
N GLU A 232 7.92 -14.81 43.26
CA GLU A 232 7.01 -15.10 44.38
C GLU A 232 7.76 -15.75 45.54
N GLN A 233 8.67 -16.68 45.24
CA GLN A 233 9.65 -17.18 46.20
C GLN A 233 11.06 -17.10 45.61
N PRO A 234 12.08 -16.79 46.43
CA PRO A 234 11.96 -16.44 47.83
C PRO A 234 11.38 -15.02 48.03
N VAL A 235 10.62 -14.80 49.10
CA VAL A 235 10.22 -13.44 49.49
C VAL A 235 11.43 -12.68 50.04
N GLN A 236 11.39 -11.35 49.97
CA GLN A 236 12.48 -10.52 50.48
C GLN A 236 12.68 -10.76 51.98
N GLY A 237 13.90 -11.09 52.39
CA GLY A 237 14.28 -11.36 53.78
C GLY A 237 13.88 -12.76 54.29
N ALA A 238 13.40 -13.65 53.42
CA ALA A 238 13.02 -15.01 53.81
C ALA A 238 14.20 -15.76 54.46
N THR A 239 13.87 -16.55 55.49
CA THR A 239 14.81 -17.49 56.10
C THR A 239 14.47 -18.90 55.68
N PHE A 240 15.46 -19.64 55.21
CA PHE A 240 15.34 -21.04 54.80
C PHE A 240 16.27 -21.91 55.63
N GLU A 241 15.81 -23.12 55.91
CA GLU A 241 16.59 -24.14 56.62
C GLU A 241 17.18 -25.11 55.61
N ASN A 242 18.39 -25.62 55.90
CA ASN A 242 19.04 -26.68 55.12
C ASN A 242 19.29 -26.34 53.64
N GLY A 243 19.27 -25.06 53.27
CA GLY A 243 19.88 -24.54 52.04
C GLY A 243 19.09 -24.72 50.75
N ALA A 244 17.93 -25.39 50.74
CA ALA A 244 17.11 -25.54 49.55
C ALA A 244 16.16 -24.33 49.40
N ILE A 245 16.45 -23.45 48.44
CA ILE A 245 15.68 -22.23 48.21
C ILE A 245 14.88 -22.38 46.91
N PRO A 246 13.54 -22.47 46.98
CA PRO A 246 12.70 -22.42 45.80
C PRO A 246 12.77 -21.01 45.19
N VAL A 247 13.10 -20.96 43.90
CA VAL A 247 13.04 -19.76 43.07
C VAL A 247 11.89 -19.95 42.09
N GLN A 248 10.76 -19.29 42.38
CA GLN A 248 9.53 -19.47 41.63
C GLN A 248 8.80 -18.14 41.42
N GLY A 249 8.02 -18.06 40.35
CA GLY A 249 7.18 -16.92 40.05
C GLY A 249 6.67 -16.98 38.62
N LYS A 250 6.40 -15.81 38.04
CA LYS A 250 5.94 -15.68 36.66
C LYS A 250 6.86 -14.81 35.82
N ALA A 251 7.04 -15.20 34.56
CA ALA A 251 7.72 -14.41 33.55
C ALA A 251 6.92 -14.45 32.24
N THR A 252 6.87 -13.32 31.53
CA THR A 252 6.28 -13.25 30.18
C THR A 252 7.35 -12.85 29.16
N ASN A 253 7.15 -13.22 27.90
CA ASN A 253 8.09 -12.94 26.80
C ASN A 253 9.53 -13.44 27.07
N ALA A 254 9.65 -14.52 27.86
CA ALA A 254 10.91 -15.17 28.23
C ALA A 254 10.82 -16.68 27.98
N THR A 255 11.92 -17.31 27.56
CA THR A 255 12.03 -18.76 27.38
C THR A 255 12.56 -19.46 28.61
N SER A 256 13.41 -18.78 29.39
CA SER A 256 13.95 -19.30 30.65
C SER A 256 14.27 -18.18 31.63
N VAL A 257 14.50 -18.56 32.88
CA VAL A 257 15.04 -17.69 33.92
C VAL A 257 16.34 -18.28 34.47
N ILE A 258 17.28 -17.42 34.83
CA ILE A 258 18.54 -17.79 35.46
C ILE A 258 18.59 -17.15 36.84
N ALA A 259 18.78 -17.97 37.86
CA ALA A 259 19.01 -17.51 39.24
C ALA A 259 20.49 -17.65 39.60
N ARG A 260 21.07 -16.55 40.08
CA ARG A 260 22.45 -16.44 40.58
C ARG A 260 22.41 -16.01 42.03
N ALA A 261 23.28 -16.54 42.87
CA ALA A 261 23.41 -16.10 44.25
C ALA A 261 24.81 -15.58 44.55
N VAL A 262 24.87 -14.53 45.35
CA VAL A 262 26.10 -13.91 45.86
C VAL A 262 26.06 -13.97 47.38
N TYR A 263 27.16 -14.43 47.99
CA TYR A 263 27.28 -14.51 49.43
C TYR A 263 27.36 -13.11 50.04
N ALA A 264 26.44 -12.79 50.94
CA ALA A 264 26.32 -11.49 51.59
C ALA A 264 26.90 -11.46 53.02
N GLY A 265 27.29 -12.61 53.57
CA GLY A 265 27.96 -12.71 54.88
C GLY A 265 27.36 -13.78 55.80
N PRO A 266 27.93 -14.01 57.00
CA PRO A 266 27.44 -15.01 57.94
C PRO A 266 26.10 -14.62 58.58
N THR A 267 25.39 -15.60 59.15
CA THR A 267 24.11 -15.38 59.85
C THR A 267 24.29 -14.69 61.21
N THR A 268 25.45 -14.86 61.86
CA THR A 268 25.79 -14.32 63.19
C THR A 268 26.98 -13.36 63.12
N VAL A 269 26.86 -12.18 63.76
CA VAL A 269 28.00 -11.33 64.11
C VAL A 269 28.72 -11.95 65.31
N SER A 270 29.81 -12.67 65.07
CA SER A 270 30.64 -13.21 66.15
C SER A 270 31.38 -12.06 66.85
N SER A 271 30.91 -11.65 68.04
CA SER A 271 31.60 -10.71 68.92
C SER A 271 32.68 -11.44 69.75
N GLY A 272 33.66 -12.02 69.07
CA GLY A 272 34.79 -12.69 69.69
C GLY A 272 35.88 -12.97 68.66
N PRO A 273 37.18 -13.08 69.06
CA PRO A 273 38.28 -13.28 68.14
C PRO A 273 38.23 -14.71 67.59
N ALA A 274 37.43 -14.91 66.56
CA ALA A 274 37.34 -16.16 65.81
C ALA A 274 38.05 -15.98 64.46
N SER A 275 38.95 -16.91 64.16
CA SER A 275 39.59 -17.04 62.85
C SER A 275 38.53 -16.98 61.73
N PRO A 276 38.74 -16.23 60.64
CA PRO A 276 37.70 -16.00 59.64
C PRO A 276 37.24 -17.33 59.04
N ALA A 277 35.95 -17.63 59.18
CA ALA A 277 35.34 -18.76 58.48
C ALA A 277 35.56 -18.57 56.97
N PRO A 278 35.91 -19.63 56.22
CA PRO A 278 36.18 -19.53 54.79
C PRO A 278 34.94 -19.02 54.05
N THR A 279 35.10 -17.95 53.27
CA THR A 279 34.06 -17.43 52.38
C THR A 279 33.63 -18.55 51.42
N PRO A 280 32.33 -18.91 51.34
CA PRO A 280 31.86 -19.87 50.36
C PRO A 280 32.20 -19.42 48.95
N GLY A 281 32.65 -20.35 48.10
CA GLY A 281 32.81 -20.08 46.67
C GLY A 281 31.49 -19.69 46.01
N PRO A 282 31.50 -18.98 44.87
CA PRO A 282 30.29 -18.58 44.18
C PRO A 282 29.48 -19.82 43.76
N PRO A 283 28.21 -19.95 44.18
CA PRO A 283 27.38 -21.08 43.81
C PRO A 283 27.11 -21.07 42.29
N ALA A 284 26.97 -22.26 41.72
CA ALA A 284 26.60 -22.40 40.31
C ALA A 284 25.20 -21.80 40.07
N PRO A 285 25.00 -21.07 38.96
CA PRO A 285 23.67 -20.59 38.60
C PRO A 285 22.74 -21.75 38.29
N VAL A 286 21.45 -21.58 38.60
CA VAL A 286 20.39 -22.51 38.21
C VAL A 286 19.51 -21.87 37.13
N SER A 287 19.10 -22.67 36.14
CA SER A 287 18.22 -22.24 35.05
C SER A 287 16.91 -23.03 35.11
N ALA A 288 15.78 -22.35 34.84
CA ALA A 288 14.47 -22.99 34.69
C ALA A 288 13.78 -22.49 33.42
N ALA A 289 13.12 -23.41 32.71
CA ALA A 289 12.27 -23.07 31.58
C ALA A 289 10.98 -22.38 32.08
N VAL A 290 10.48 -21.42 31.31
CA VAL A 290 9.18 -20.79 31.56
C VAL A 290 8.11 -21.64 30.87
N SER A 291 7.08 -22.06 31.61
CA SER A 291 5.95 -22.84 31.08
C SER A 291 4.98 -21.99 30.27
N GLU A 292 4.05 -22.64 29.56
CA GLU A 292 3.07 -21.95 28.70
C GLU A 292 2.16 -20.97 29.46
N ASP A 293 1.91 -21.21 30.74
CA ASP A 293 1.18 -20.32 31.65
C ASP A 293 2.03 -19.18 32.23
N GLY A 294 3.29 -19.07 31.81
CA GLY A 294 4.27 -18.09 32.28
C GLY A 294 4.93 -18.44 33.61
N GLY A 295 4.63 -19.61 34.20
CA GLY A 295 5.24 -20.06 35.46
C GLY A 295 6.70 -20.49 35.28
N TYR A 296 7.48 -20.42 36.36
CA TYR A 296 8.80 -21.06 36.43
C TYR A 296 9.08 -21.56 37.85
N LEU A 297 9.91 -22.60 37.94
CA LEU A 297 10.38 -23.16 39.21
C LEU A 297 11.82 -23.67 39.07
N ALA A 298 12.70 -23.16 39.92
CA ALA A 298 14.06 -23.67 40.11
C ALA A 298 14.32 -23.93 41.60
N GLN A 299 15.25 -24.83 41.90
CA GLN A 299 15.75 -25.04 43.26
C GLN A 299 17.21 -24.65 43.34
N LEU A 300 17.52 -23.64 44.15
CA LEU A 300 18.89 -23.19 44.38
C LEU A 300 19.37 -23.72 45.74
N LYS A 301 20.46 -24.48 45.73
CA LYS A 301 21.08 -25.01 46.94
C LYS A 301 22.20 -24.09 47.41
N LEU A 302 22.02 -23.45 48.57
CA LEU A 302 22.98 -22.52 49.15
C LEU A 302 23.44 -22.98 50.55
N PRO A 303 24.73 -22.86 50.90
CA PRO A 303 25.17 -23.15 52.26
C PRO A 303 24.67 -22.08 53.25
N PRO A 304 24.79 -22.35 54.58
CA PRO A 304 24.38 -21.40 55.62
C PRO A 304 25.04 -20.03 55.45
N GLY A 305 24.25 -18.98 55.69
CA GLY A 305 24.68 -17.60 55.51
C GLY A 305 23.59 -16.70 54.93
N ARG A 306 23.92 -15.42 54.76
CA ARG A 306 23.09 -14.44 54.06
C ARG A 306 23.47 -14.44 52.58
N TRP A 307 22.47 -14.38 51.72
CA TRP A 307 22.64 -14.46 50.28
C TRP A 307 21.78 -13.43 49.57
N THR A 308 22.32 -12.90 48.48
CA THR A 308 21.61 -12.06 47.52
C THR A 308 21.38 -12.87 46.26
N ILE A 309 20.12 -13.18 45.94
CA ILE A 309 19.71 -13.96 44.78
C ILE A 309 19.20 -13.02 43.71
N THR A 310 19.81 -13.05 42.53
CA THR A 310 19.39 -12.28 41.36
C THR A 310 18.79 -13.23 40.33
N VAL A 311 17.54 -13.01 39.98
CA VAL A 311 16.80 -13.75 38.96
C VAL A 311 16.72 -12.89 37.71
N THR A 312 17.12 -13.44 36.57
CA THR A 312 17.14 -12.73 35.28
C THR A 312 16.43 -13.56 34.21
N THR A 313 15.54 -12.94 33.45
CA THR A 313 14.87 -13.59 32.30
C THR A 313 15.80 -13.68 31.09
N VAL A 314 15.67 -14.76 30.32
CA VAL A 314 16.31 -14.96 29.01
C VAL A 314 15.21 -15.26 28.00
N GLY A 315 15.24 -14.62 26.84
CA GLY A 315 14.21 -14.81 25.82
C GLY A 315 14.46 -14.04 24.53
N PRO A 316 13.57 -14.19 23.54
CA PRO A 316 13.63 -13.50 22.25
C PRO A 316 13.25 -12.01 22.34
N GLY A 317 12.66 -11.58 23.46
CA GLY A 317 12.30 -10.18 23.71
C GLY A 317 13.53 -9.27 23.80
N ARG A 318 13.33 -7.96 23.58
CA ARG A 318 14.41 -6.98 23.69
C ARG A 318 14.65 -6.66 25.17
N GLY A 319 15.83 -7.01 25.67
CA GLY A 319 16.25 -6.74 27.06
C GLY A 319 16.03 -7.91 28.00
N ALA A 320 16.38 -7.72 29.28
CA ALA A 320 16.21 -8.71 30.32
C ALA A 320 15.60 -8.06 31.57
N ALA A 321 14.53 -8.65 32.10
CA ALA A 321 14.01 -8.29 33.40
C ALA A 321 14.85 -8.97 34.48
N THR A 322 15.20 -8.22 35.52
CA THR A 322 15.99 -8.73 36.65
C THR A 322 15.34 -8.33 37.97
N LEU A 323 15.30 -9.25 38.93
CA LEU A 323 14.82 -8.99 40.29
C LEU A 323 15.73 -9.66 41.32
N THR A 324 16.00 -8.95 42.41
CA THR A 324 16.89 -9.41 43.47
C THR A 324 16.12 -9.69 44.76
N ARG A 325 16.49 -10.78 45.45
CA ARG A 325 15.95 -11.19 46.74
C ARG A 325 17.07 -11.46 47.72
N ASN A 326 17.00 -10.85 48.89
CA ASN A 326 17.92 -11.17 49.99
C ASN A 326 17.30 -12.28 50.83
N VAL A 327 18.07 -13.32 51.14
CA VAL A 327 17.62 -14.46 51.95
C VAL A 327 18.66 -14.82 53.00
N THR A 328 18.21 -15.48 54.05
CA THR A 328 19.07 -16.06 55.08
C THR A 328 18.92 -17.57 55.05
N VAL A 329 20.02 -18.31 54.94
CA VAL A 329 20.03 -19.75 55.14
C VAL A 329 20.51 -20.00 56.57
N ALA A 330 19.58 -20.38 57.44
CA ALA A 330 19.89 -20.77 58.79
C ALA A 330 20.36 -22.23 58.84
N LEU A 331 21.26 -22.52 59.77
CA LEU A 331 21.63 -23.89 60.12
C LEU A 331 20.85 -24.27 61.38
N GLU A 332 19.86 -25.16 61.24
CA GLU A 332 19.06 -25.65 62.37
C GLU A 332 19.79 -26.78 63.13
N GLY A 333 20.77 -27.42 62.49
CA GLY A 333 21.59 -28.49 63.05
C GLY A 333 22.38 -29.25 61.99
N VAL A 334 22.90 -30.41 62.38
CA VAL A 334 23.65 -31.34 61.52
C VAL A 334 22.81 -32.57 61.28
N THR A 335 22.34 -32.77 60.06
CA THR A 335 21.73 -34.02 59.60
C THR A 335 22.72 -34.78 58.73
N LEU A 336 23.18 -35.92 59.22
CA LEU A 336 24.13 -36.78 58.53
C LEU A 336 23.48 -38.10 58.11
N GLY A 337 23.38 -38.32 56.80
CA GLY A 337 23.12 -39.61 56.20
C GLY A 337 24.42 -40.41 56.05
N VAL A 338 24.43 -41.66 56.50
CA VAL A 338 25.55 -42.59 56.34
C VAL A 338 25.06 -43.82 55.57
N SER A 339 25.66 -44.08 54.41
CA SER A 339 25.26 -45.16 53.51
C SER A 339 26.40 -46.14 53.25
N MET A 340 26.12 -47.43 53.35
CA MET A 340 27.09 -48.51 53.06
C MET A 340 27.04 -48.91 51.59
N THR A 341 27.80 -48.24 50.74
CA THR A 341 27.78 -48.45 49.28
C THR A 341 28.81 -49.47 48.78
N GLY A 342 29.84 -49.78 49.56
CA GLY A 342 30.95 -50.65 49.13
C GLY A 342 31.11 -51.98 49.88
N GLY A 343 30.19 -52.34 50.79
CA GLY A 343 30.28 -53.56 51.61
C GLY A 343 29.77 -53.37 53.03
N LYS A 344 29.95 -54.38 53.89
CA LYS A 344 29.65 -54.27 55.33
C LYS A 344 30.67 -53.33 56.01
N ALA A 345 30.20 -52.50 56.95
CA ALA A 345 31.08 -51.64 57.74
C ALA A 345 30.64 -51.59 59.19
N TRP A 346 31.61 -51.56 60.10
CA TRP A 346 31.38 -51.24 61.51
C TRP A 346 31.26 -49.73 61.68
N LEU A 347 30.25 -49.27 62.41
CA LEU A 347 30.03 -47.86 62.71
C LEU A 347 29.88 -47.61 64.20
N LYS A 348 30.44 -46.48 64.64
CA LYS A 348 30.20 -45.89 65.96
C LYS A 348 30.01 -44.39 65.79
N VAL A 349 28.87 -43.89 66.24
CA VAL A 349 28.45 -42.50 65.98
C VAL A 349 28.20 -41.76 67.29
N TRP A 350 28.68 -40.52 67.35
CA TRP A 350 28.38 -39.56 68.40
C TRP A 350 27.55 -38.42 67.81
N VAL A 351 26.51 -38.04 68.54
CA VAL A 351 25.60 -36.93 68.23
C VAL A 351 25.74 -35.95 69.38
N ASP A 352 26.26 -34.75 69.12
CA ASP A 352 26.55 -33.73 70.14
C ASP A 352 27.34 -34.29 71.35
N GLY A 353 28.38 -35.08 71.05
CA GLY A 353 29.24 -35.70 72.06
C GLY A 353 28.64 -36.91 72.79
N LYS A 354 27.38 -37.28 72.56
CA LYS A 354 26.74 -38.46 73.17
C LYS A 354 26.65 -39.62 72.18
N PHE A 355 26.78 -40.86 72.66
CA PHE A 355 26.67 -42.04 71.78
C PHE A 355 25.27 -42.14 71.15
N SER A 356 25.22 -42.39 69.84
CA SER A 356 23.97 -42.67 69.16
C SER A 356 23.36 -43.98 69.65
N ALA A 357 22.06 -43.96 69.98
CA ALA A 357 21.31 -45.16 70.34
C ALA A 357 21.32 -46.23 69.22
N LEU A 358 21.45 -45.81 67.95
CA LEU A 358 21.46 -46.72 66.81
C LEU A 358 22.75 -47.55 66.69
N THR A 359 23.88 -46.99 67.13
CA THR A 359 25.19 -47.68 67.09
C THR A 359 25.61 -48.23 68.45
N GLY A 360 25.10 -47.67 69.55
CA GLY A 360 25.49 -48.02 70.92
C GLY A 360 26.93 -47.63 71.27
N THR A 361 27.34 -47.95 72.49
CA THR A 361 28.67 -47.63 73.04
C THR A 361 29.80 -48.46 72.44
N ALA A 362 29.52 -49.68 71.99
CA ALA A 362 30.48 -50.59 71.36
C ALA A 362 30.55 -50.46 69.82
N GLY A 363 29.68 -49.65 69.20
CA GLY A 363 29.49 -49.64 67.75
C GLY A 363 28.84 -50.92 67.21
N ARG A 364 28.39 -50.88 65.95
CA ARG A 364 27.65 -51.98 65.31
C ARG A 364 28.06 -52.16 63.85
N VAL A 365 28.09 -53.40 63.39
CA VAL A 365 28.29 -53.73 61.97
C VAL A 365 26.96 -53.62 61.23
N PHE A 366 26.97 -52.87 60.12
CA PHE A 366 25.84 -52.74 59.22
C PHE A 366 26.14 -53.41 57.88
N ALA A 367 25.13 -54.06 57.30
CA ALA A 367 25.23 -54.71 56.01
C ALA A 367 25.30 -53.70 54.85
N ALA A 368 25.81 -54.15 53.71
CA ALA A 368 25.81 -53.35 52.47
C ALA A 368 24.39 -52.91 52.09
N GLY A 369 24.26 -51.71 51.55
CA GLY A 369 22.97 -51.10 51.18
C GLY A 369 22.21 -50.44 52.33
N LYS A 370 22.61 -50.63 53.60
CA LYS A 370 21.96 -49.96 54.72
C LYS A 370 22.27 -48.46 54.71
N ARG A 371 21.24 -47.65 54.92
CA ARG A 371 21.33 -46.19 55.15
C ARG A 371 20.88 -45.87 56.56
N LEU A 372 21.61 -45.00 57.24
CA LEU A 372 21.31 -44.48 58.57
C LEU A 372 21.29 -42.96 58.50
N THR A 373 20.41 -42.33 59.27
CA THR A 373 20.32 -40.88 59.37
C THR A 373 20.48 -40.49 60.84
N PHE A 374 21.31 -39.49 61.08
CA PHE A 374 21.59 -38.94 62.39
C PHE A 374 21.35 -37.43 62.37
N THR A 375 20.78 -36.88 63.45
CA THR A 375 20.51 -35.45 63.58
C THR A 375 21.10 -34.95 64.89
N ALA A 376 21.84 -33.85 64.84
CA ALA A 376 22.50 -33.18 65.97
C ALA A 376 22.26 -31.66 65.91
N LEU A 377 22.49 -30.95 67.01
CA LEU A 377 22.42 -29.50 67.07
C LEU A 377 23.74 -28.83 66.68
N HIS A 378 24.89 -29.42 67.03
CA HIS A 378 26.22 -28.83 66.88
C HIS A 378 27.14 -29.66 65.99
N ASP A 379 27.31 -30.95 66.30
CA ASP A 379 28.19 -31.81 65.50
C ASP A 379 27.87 -33.31 65.60
N ILE A 380 28.25 -34.03 64.54
CA ILE A 380 28.19 -35.49 64.49
C ILE A 380 29.60 -36.02 64.26
N GLU A 381 30.05 -36.95 65.10
CA GLU A 381 31.28 -37.71 64.85
C GLU A 381 30.92 -39.12 64.40
N VAL A 382 31.55 -39.59 63.34
CA VAL A 382 31.38 -40.96 62.85
C VAL A 382 32.73 -41.62 62.77
N ARG A 383 32.87 -42.73 63.50
CA ARG A 383 33.93 -43.69 63.30
C ARG A 383 33.42 -44.85 62.46
N THR A 384 34.06 -45.08 61.32
CA THR A 384 33.81 -46.24 60.45
C THR A 384 35.00 -47.16 60.44
N GLY A 385 34.76 -48.46 60.49
CA GLY A 385 35.78 -49.52 60.37
C GLY A 385 36.11 -49.87 58.92
N ASN A 386 35.35 -49.36 57.95
CA ASN A 386 35.63 -49.52 56.53
C ASN A 386 35.26 -48.22 55.79
N ALA A 387 36.19 -47.27 55.77
CA ALA A 387 35.95 -45.94 55.22
C ALA A 387 35.70 -45.95 53.70
N ALA A 388 36.38 -46.84 52.96
CA ALA A 388 36.16 -47.02 51.52
C ALA A 388 34.74 -47.51 51.15
N ALA A 389 34.06 -48.22 52.06
CA ALA A 389 32.70 -48.70 51.85
C ALA A 389 31.60 -47.74 52.35
N THR A 390 31.98 -46.63 53.01
CA THR A 390 31.05 -45.71 53.68
C THR A 390 30.97 -44.38 52.92
N SER A 391 29.77 -43.95 52.56
CA SER A 391 29.47 -42.65 51.93
C SER A 391 28.55 -41.81 52.79
N PHE A 392 28.67 -40.48 52.68
CA PHE A 392 28.01 -39.53 53.56
C PHE A 392 27.17 -38.51 52.79
N THR A 393 26.04 -38.13 53.38
CA THR A 393 25.19 -37.02 52.92
C THR A 393 25.03 -36.05 54.08
N LEU A 394 25.49 -34.82 53.93
CA LEU A 394 25.47 -33.81 54.98
C LEU A 394 24.44 -32.74 54.64
N ASN A 395 23.42 -32.58 55.48
CA ASN A 395 22.31 -31.63 55.31
C ASN A 395 21.67 -31.71 53.90
N GLY A 396 21.46 -32.93 53.40
CA GLY A 396 20.87 -33.18 52.07
C GLY A 396 21.82 -33.00 50.88
N VAL A 397 23.09 -32.64 51.11
CA VAL A 397 24.15 -32.58 50.09
C VAL A 397 24.95 -33.87 50.14
N ASP A 398 25.03 -34.59 49.01
CA ASP A 398 25.89 -35.77 48.90
C ASP A 398 27.36 -35.33 48.85
N ILE A 399 28.13 -35.74 49.86
CA ILE A 399 29.57 -35.46 49.96
C ILE A 399 30.40 -36.72 49.66
N GLY A 400 29.76 -37.82 49.29
CA GLY A 400 30.40 -39.03 48.83
C GLY A 400 31.26 -39.71 49.90
N ARG A 401 32.36 -40.33 49.46
CA ARG A 401 33.30 -41.05 50.32
C ARG A 401 34.43 -40.11 50.74
N LEU A 402 34.73 -40.09 52.04
CA LEU A 402 35.79 -39.24 52.59
C LEU A 402 37.17 -39.91 52.60
N SER A 403 37.24 -41.22 52.33
CA SER A 403 38.50 -41.96 52.20
C SER A 403 38.43 -42.99 51.09
N LYS A 404 39.56 -43.21 50.40
CA LYS A 404 39.74 -44.30 49.43
C LYS A 404 40.25 -45.60 50.08
N GLU A 405 40.72 -45.53 51.32
CA GLU A 405 41.30 -46.67 52.04
C GLU A 405 40.23 -47.39 52.86
N SER A 406 40.34 -48.73 52.95
CA SER A 406 39.44 -49.56 53.76
C SER A 406 39.76 -49.53 55.27
N ASN A 407 40.61 -48.61 55.70
CA ASN A 407 41.04 -48.46 57.09
C ASN A 407 39.95 -47.82 57.97
N SER A 408 40.08 -47.99 59.29
CA SER A 408 39.20 -47.29 60.22
C SER A 408 39.52 -45.81 60.29
N ALA A 409 38.51 -44.94 60.21
CA ALA A 409 38.67 -43.50 60.29
C ALA A 409 37.55 -42.86 61.12
N THR A 410 37.89 -41.81 61.87
CA THR A 410 36.94 -40.98 62.60
C THR A 410 36.82 -39.62 61.91
N TRP A 411 35.59 -39.21 61.63
CA TRP A 411 35.27 -37.95 60.96
C TRP A 411 34.30 -37.13 61.80
N ARG A 412 34.56 -35.85 61.96
CA ARG A 412 33.67 -34.89 62.60
C ARG A 412 32.98 -34.03 61.55
N PHE A 413 31.67 -33.93 61.65
CA PHE A 413 30.80 -33.16 60.79
C PHE A 413 30.20 -32.01 61.61
N ALA A 414 30.72 -30.80 61.42
CA ALA A 414 30.28 -29.59 62.12
C ALA A 414 30.11 -28.43 61.12
N PRO A 415 29.07 -28.43 60.27
CA PRO A 415 28.77 -27.32 59.37
C PRO A 415 28.77 -25.98 60.12
N PRO A 416 29.28 -24.88 59.51
CA PRO A 416 29.72 -24.77 58.12
C PRO A 416 31.14 -25.30 57.85
N ALA A 417 31.87 -25.81 58.84
CA ALA A 417 33.23 -26.32 58.63
C ALA A 417 33.22 -27.61 57.78
N PRO A 418 34.23 -27.82 56.91
CA PRO A 418 34.36 -29.06 56.16
C PRO A 418 34.57 -30.26 57.11
N PRO A 419 34.22 -31.49 56.69
CA PRO A 419 34.44 -32.68 57.50
C PRO A 419 35.91 -32.80 57.92
N LEU A 420 36.15 -32.90 59.22
CA LEU A 420 37.49 -32.98 59.79
C LEU A 420 37.81 -34.42 60.17
N ARG A 421 38.95 -34.95 59.70
CA ARG A 421 39.45 -36.25 60.18
C ARG A 421 40.02 -36.07 61.59
N LEU A 422 39.59 -36.91 62.52
CA LEU A 422 40.09 -36.91 63.90
C LEU A 422 41.00 -38.12 64.11
N ASP A 423 42.14 -37.88 64.76
CA ASP A 423 43.06 -38.93 65.23
C ASP A 423 42.60 -39.45 66.59
N ARG A 424 41.43 -40.09 66.59
CA ARG A 424 40.88 -40.75 67.78
C ARG A 424 41.19 -42.25 67.69
N PRO A 425 41.94 -42.83 68.65
CA PRO A 425 42.32 -44.25 68.62
C PRO A 425 41.13 -45.18 68.79
#